data_AF-A0A1F0F289-F1
#
_entry.id   AF-A0A1F0F289-F1
#
_cell.length_a   1.000
_cell.length_b   1.000
_cell.length_c   1.000
_cell.angle_alpha   90.00
_cell.angle_beta   90.00
_cell.angle_gamma   90.00
#
_symmetry.space_group_name_H-M   'P 1'
#
loop_
_entity.id
_entity.type
_entity.pdbx_description
1 polymer ?
#
loop_
_entity_poly.entity_id
_entity_poly.type
_entity_poly.pdbx_seq_one_letter_code
_entity_poly.pdbx_strand_id
1 'polypeptide(L)' 'MKDIEVKDVVFSYGKDEVLNKVSFDLNKGDFLTIQGENGSGDSDIMMTDTINPLKSKFKGFHKTFKQGDLGLNLSSFLLN' A
#
# COMPACT_ATOMS: atom_id res chain seq x y z
N MET A 1 14.56 10.69 18.43
CA MET A 1 13.84 9.46 18.84
C MET A 1 12.87 9.18 17.71
N LYS A 2 12.88 7.98 17.13
CA LYS A 2 12.02 7.65 15.99
C LYS A 2 10.59 7.43 16.51
N ASP A 3 9.60 8.05 15.88
CA ASP A 3 8.20 7.97 16.32
C ASP A 3 7.51 6.71 15.77
N ILE A 4 7.91 6.26 14.58
CA ILE A 4 7.46 5.02 13.95
C ILE A 4 8.70 4.29 13.42
N GLU A 5 8.80 3.00 13.70
CA GLU A 5 9.84 2.13 13.16
C GLU A 5 9.20 0.83 12.67
N VAL A 6 9.46 0.48 11.42
CA VAL A 6 9.03 -0.74 10.74
C VAL A 6 10.28 -1.49 10.31
N LYS A 7 10.40 -2.76 10.72
CA LYS A 7 11.59 -3.58 10.46
C LYS A 7 11.19 -4.95 9.93
N ASP A 8 11.83 -5.32 8.82
CA ASP A 8 11.78 -6.63 8.18
C ASP A 8 10.36 -7.20 8.06
N VAL A 9 9.39 -6.36 7.69
CA VAL A 9 8.01 -6.80 7.51
C VAL A 9 7.92 -7.72 6.31
N VAL A 10 7.48 -8.95 6.57
CA VAL A 10 7.19 -9.98 5.58
C VAL A 10 5.69 -10.28 5.63
N PHE A 11 5.07 -10.40 4.46
CA PHE A 11 3.65 -10.72 4.37
C PHE A 11 3.39 -11.58 3.14
N SER A 12 2.60 -12.63 3.33
CA SER A 12 2.31 -13.62 2.30
C SER A 12 0.84 -14.00 2.29
N TYR A 13 0.27 -14.17 1.10
CA TYR A 13 -1.02 -14.84 0.92
C TYR A 13 -0.79 -16.30 0.59
N GLY A 14 -0.93 -17.16 1.59
CA GLY A 14 -0.64 -18.59 1.43
C GLY A 14 0.85 -18.83 1.18
N LYS A 15 1.20 -19.17 -0.06
CA LYS A 15 2.60 -19.42 -0.48
C LYS A 15 3.26 -18.23 -1.17
N ASP A 16 2.47 -17.26 -1.61
CA ASP A 16 2.97 -16.13 -2.38
C ASP A 16 3.39 -15.02 -1.42
N GLU A 17 4.68 -14.73 -1.39
CA GLU A 17 5.24 -13.63 -0.61
C GLU A 17 5.02 -12.31 -1.37
N VAL A 18 4.26 -11.41 -0.75
CA VAL A 18 3.89 -10.11 -1.33
C VAL A 18 4.82 -9.01 -0.83
N LEU A 19 5.22 -9.07 0.44
CA LEU A 19 6.19 -8.15 1.03
C LEU A 19 7.41 -8.94 1.48
N ASN A 20 8.58 -8.50 1.03
CA ASN A 20 9.86 -9.08 1.39
C ASN A 20 10.68 -8.08 2.22
N LYS A 21 10.73 -8.32 3.53
CA LYS A 21 11.60 -7.61 4.49
C LYS A 21 11.56 -6.08 4.36
N VAL A 22 10.35 -5.51 4.28
CA VAL A 22 10.18 -4.07 4.15
C VAL A 22 10.55 -3.40 5.49
N SER A 23 11.47 -2.43 5.41
CA SER A 23 11.96 -1.68 6.57
C SER A 23 11.99 -0.19 6.28
N PHE A 24 11.46 0.62 7.19
CA PHE A 24 11.54 2.08 7.15
C PHE A 24 11.30 2.68 8.54
N ASP A 25 11.71 3.92 8.73
CA ASP A 25 11.40 4.68 9.94
C ASP A 25 10.91 6.09 9.59
N LEU A 26 10.09 6.63 10.49
CA LEU A 26 9.51 7.96 10.37
C LEU A 26 9.62 8.71 11.69
N ASN A 27 9.96 9.98 11.57
CA ASN A 27 9.92 10.95 12.65
C ASN A 27 8.70 11.85 12.50
N LYS A 28 8.33 12.54 13.56
CA LYS A 28 7.27 13.54 13.54
C LYS A 28 7.55 14.63 12.49
N GLY A 29 6.63 14.77 11.56
CA GLY A 29 6.73 15.74 10.45
C GLY A 29 7.12 15.10 9.12
N ASP A 30 7.57 13.84 9.12
CA ASP A 30 7.90 13.12 7.90
C ASP A 30 6.64 12.74 7.12
N PHE A 31 6.78 12.70 5.80
CA PHE A 31 5.74 12.25 4.88
C PHE A 31 6.27 11.07 4.05
N LEU A 32 5.62 9.91 4.18
CA LEU A 32 5.95 8.71 3.42
C LEU A 32 4.89 8.45 2.35
N THR A 33 5.34 8.17 1.14
CA THR A 33 4.48 7.65 0.06
C THR A 33 4.92 6.24 -0.28
N ILE A 34 3.95 5.34 -0.43
CA ILE A 34 4.15 3.98 -0.93
C ILE A 34 3.46 3.92 -2.29
N GLN A 35 4.20 3.51 -3.31
CA GLN A 35 3.73 3.43 -4.69
C GLN A 35 4.41 2.26 -5.39
N GLY A 36 3.63 1.55 -6.19
CA GLY A 36 4.04 0.45 -7.04
C GLY A 36 2.99 0.16 -8.11
N GLU A 37 3.31 -0.80 -8.97
CA GLU A 37 2.38 -1.29 -9.98
C GLU A 37 1.22 -2.06 -9.34
N ASN A 38 0.12 -2.26 -10.08
CA ASN A 38 -0.98 -3.05 -9.58
C ASN A 38 -0.51 -4.47 -9.20
N GLY A 39 -0.71 -4.88 -7.95
CA GLY A 39 -0.25 -6.16 -7.41
C GLY A 39 1.13 -6.12 -6.75
N SER A 40 1.77 -4.96 -6.59
CA SER A 40 3.07 -4.80 -5.93
C SER A 40 3.08 -5.00 -4.40
N GLY A 41 1.91 -5.02 -3.76
CA GLY A 41 1.82 -5.06 -2.30
C GLY A 41 1.49 -3.74 -1.61
N ASP A 42 1.19 -2.67 -2.36
CA ASP A 42 0.96 -1.32 -1.82
C ASP A 42 -0.19 -1.25 -0.81
N SER A 43 -1.30 -1.92 -1.12
CA SER A 43 -2.44 -2.00 -0.19
C SER A 43 -2.18 -3.02 0.92
N ASP A 44 -1.39 -4.04 0.63
CA ASP A 44 -1.10 -5.16 1.52
C ASP A 44 -0.21 -4.74 2.68
N ILE A 45 0.73 -3.80 2.48
CA ILE A 45 1.53 -3.23 3.58
C ILE A 45 0.65 -2.59 4.66
N MET A 46 -0.46 -1.96 4.25
CA MET A 46 -1.42 -1.39 5.19
C MET A 46 -2.18 -2.48 5.94
N MET A 47 -2.36 -3.67 5.35
CA MET A 47 -3.06 -4.79 5.99
C MET A 47 -2.22 -5.53 7.03
N THR A 48 -0.90 -5.34 7.05
CA THR A 48 0.01 -5.99 8.02
C THR A 48 -0.30 -5.57 9.46
N ASP A 49 -0.18 -6.50 10.42
CA ASP A 49 -0.43 -6.21 11.84
C ASP A 49 0.53 -5.16 12.44
N THR A 50 1.66 -4.90 11.79
CA THR A 50 2.59 -3.84 12.19
C THR A 50 2.05 -2.45 11.88
N ILE A 51 1.38 -2.29 10.73
CA ILE A 51 0.87 -0.99 10.24
C ILE A 51 -0.63 -0.81 10.55
N ASN A 52 -1.39 -1.91 10.61
CA ASN A 52 -2.84 -1.91 10.84
C ASN A 52 -3.26 -1.16 12.13
N PRO A 53 -2.56 -1.26 13.27
CA PRO A 53 -2.84 -0.45 14.47
C PRO A 53 -2.70 1.06 14.23
N LEU A 54 -1.86 1.46 13.27
CA LEU A 54 -1.70 2.86 12.89
C LEU A 54 -2.90 3.34 12.05
N LYS A 55 -3.67 2.45 11.39
CA LYS A 55 -4.84 2.82 10.57
C LYS A 55 -5.90 3.61 11.34
N SER A 56 -6.08 3.34 12.63
CA SER A 56 -6.99 4.14 13.47
C SER A 56 -6.62 5.63 13.52
N LYS A 57 -5.36 5.97 13.24
CA LYS A 57 -4.84 7.34 13.13
C LYS A 57 -4.79 7.84 11.68
N PHE A 58 -4.96 6.98 10.68
CA PHE A 58 -5.04 7.35 9.26
C PHE A 58 -6.43 7.91 8.93
N LYS A 59 -6.56 9.24 8.94
CA LYS A 59 -7.70 9.95 8.35
C LYS A 59 -7.44 10.18 6.86
N GLY A 60 -7.91 9.29 6.00
CA GLY A 60 -7.82 9.40 4.54
C GLY A 60 -6.60 8.62 3.99
N PHE A 61 -6.66 7.97 2.84
CA PHE A 61 -7.45 8.24 1.65
C PHE A 61 -7.52 6.95 0.83
N HIS A 62 -8.69 6.31 0.74
CA HIS A 62 -8.95 5.30 -0.29
C HIS A 62 -9.25 6.08 -1.58
N LYS A 63 -8.23 6.37 -2.39
CA LYS A 63 -8.50 6.76 -3.77
C LYS A 63 -8.82 5.48 -4.53
N THR A 64 -10.09 5.05 -4.46
CA THR A 64 -10.63 4.13 -5.44
C THR A 64 -10.57 4.87 -6.76
N PHE A 65 -9.51 4.66 -7.56
CA PHE A 65 -9.53 5.09 -8.95
C PHE A 65 -10.69 4.35 -9.59
N LYS A 66 -11.79 5.06 -9.85
CA LYS A 66 -12.85 4.51 -10.67
C LYS A 66 -12.28 4.42 -12.07
N GLN A 67 -12.68 3.42 -12.84
CA GLN A 67 -12.19 3.20 -14.20
C GLN A 67 -12.29 4.48 -15.08
N GLY A 68 -13.28 5.33 -14.81
CA GLY A 68 -13.43 6.65 -15.45
C GLY A 68 -12.36 7.69 -15.09
N ASP A 69 -11.71 7.59 -13.93
CA ASP A 69 -10.63 8.51 -13.49
C ASP A 69 -9.31 8.26 -14.22
N LEU A 70 -9.16 7.08 -14.84
CA LEU A 70 -7.98 6.68 -15.63
C LEU A 70 -8.14 6.95 -17.13
N GLY A 71 -9.30 7.45 -17.56
CA GLY A 71 -9.61 7.62 -18.99
C GLY A 71 -9.70 6.31 -19.78
N LEU A 72 -9.80 5.17 -19.09
CA LEU A 72 -9.87 3.84 -19.70
C LEU A 72 -11.34 3.48 -19.94
N ASN A 73 -11.76 3.39 -21.20
CA ASN A 73 -13.10 2.88 -21.54
C ASN A 73 -13.04 1.35 -21.68
N LEU A 74 -13.98 0.62 -21.07
CA LEU A 74 -14.14 -0.83 -21.29
C LEU A 74 -14.22 -1.19 -22.78
N SER A 75 -14.76 -0.30 -23.62
CA SER A 75 -14.85 -0.51 -25.07
C SER A 75 -13.50 -0.60 -25.76
N SER A 76 -12.42 -0.01 -25.22
CA SER A 76 -11.08 -0.09 -25.81
C SER A 76 -10.35 -1.40 -25.53
N PHE A 77 -10.82 -2.19 -24.55
CA PHE A 77 -10.29 -3.53 -24.27
C PHE A 77 -11.02 -4.65 -25.03
N LEU A 78 -12.23 -4.37 -25.53
CA LEU A 78 -13.10 -5.33 -26.25
C LEU A 78 -12.97 -5.23 -27.78
N LEU A 79 -12.07 -4.38 -28.28
CA LEU A 79 -11.87 -4.11 -29.71
C LEU A 79 -10.58 -4.74 -30.30
N ASN A 80 -10.03 -5.77 -29.65
CA ASN A 80 -8.98 -6.61 -30.24
C ASN A 80 -9.41 -8.08 -30.24
#